data_AF-A0A6S6U6A3-F1
#
_entry.id   AF-A0A6S6U6A3-F1
#
_cell.length_a   1.000
_cell.length_b   1.000
_cell.length_c   1.000
_cell.angle_alpha   90.00
_cell.angle_beta   90.00
_cell.angle_gamma   90.00
#
_symmetry.space_group_name_H-M   'P 1'
#
loop_
_entity.id
_entity.type
_entity.pdbx_description
1 polymer ?
#
loop_
_entity_poly.entity_id
_entity_poly.type
_entity_poly.pdbx_seq_one_letter_code
_entity_poly.pdbx_strand_id
1 'polypeptide(L)'
;MAKFALACEGITDQIVIENILCGFYKDYDDLDEEIQPLQPPYDVTTQKQKKGEFGGWEVLLEYLSEKRFRDDVLNSEYVIIQIDTDISEHINFGVLQQNLSTKELIDQVRERLITQIDSKKEFYVQCQEKIIFAISVHSLECWILSIYKSNKSEKIAGCFEALQRESKKIKVDKNYTTYDKLSRPFLKHKELMKIVSKNSSFQIFINHLPEKL
;
A
#
# COMPACT_ATOMS: atom_id res chain seq x y z
N MET A 1 -7.92 6.38 19.21
CA MET A 1 -6.67 6.53 18.45
C MET A 1 -6.51 5.23 17.70
N ALA A 2 -6.43 5.26 16.37
CA ALA A 2 -6.29 4.04 15.58
C ALA A 2 -4.89 3.45 15.80
N LYS A 3 -4.78 2.11 15.84
CA LYS A 3 -3.49 1.42 15.90
C LYS A 3 -2.76 1.60 14.57
N PHE A 4 -3.47 1.38 13.46
CA PHE A 4 -2.99 1.73 12.12
C PHE A 4 -4.01 2.60 11.41
N ALA A 5 -3.51 3.58 10.67
CA ALA A 5 -4.33 4.35 9.75
C ALA A 5 -3.79 4.23 8.32
N LEU A 6 -4.69 4.10 7.33
CA LEU A 6 -4.34 3.72 5.95
C LEU A 6 -4.55 4.88 4.98
N ALA A 7 -3.46 5.38 4.39
CA ALA A 7 -3.47 6.34 3.30
C ALA A 7 -2.97 5.65 2.01
N CYS A 8 -3.89 5.19 1.19
CA CYS A 8 -3.62 4.40 0.00
C CYS A 8 -4.10 5.09 -1.29
N GLU A 9 -3.63 4.59 -2.43
CA GLU A 9 -4.09 5.05 -3.74
C GLU A 9 -5.58 4.74 -3.96
N GLY A 10 -6.05 3.55 -3.53
CA GLY A 10 -7.43 3.12 -3.69
C GLY A 10 -7.95 2.20 -2.59
N ILE A 11 -9.26 1.97 -2.62
CA ILE A 11 -9.96 1.08 -1.68
C ILE A 11 -9.54 -0.39 -1.81
N THR A 12 -9.04 -0.78 -3.01
CA THR A 12 -8.51 -2.11 -3.27
C THR A 12 -7.23 -2.35 -2.50
N ASP A 13 -6.43 -1.31 -2.33
CA ASP A 13 -5.14 -1.39 -1.66
C ASP A 13 -5.33 -1.42 -0.14
N GLN A 14 -6.25 -0.60 0.37
CA GLN A 14 -6.61 -0.58 1.79
C GLN A 14 -6.94 -1.98 2.33
N ILE A 15 -7.84 -2.70 1.68
CA ILE A 15 -8.27 -4.02 2.16
C ILE A 15 -7.17 -5.09 2.06
N VAL A 16 -6.26 -4.94 1.12
CA VAL A 16 -5.10 -5.83 1.01
C VAL A 16 -4.11 -5.54 2.13
N ILE A 17 -3.82 -4.26 2.42
CA ILE A 17 -2.95 -3.85 3.52
C ILE A 17 -3.56 -4.27 4.86
N GLU A 18 -4.86 -4.09 5.06
CA GLU A 18 -5.59 -4.57 6.25
C GLU A 18 -5.40 -6.08 6.47
N ASN A 19 -5.67 -6.89 5.42
CA ASN A 19 -5.46 -8.34 5.48
C ASN A 19 -4.00 -8.73 5.77
N ILE A 20 -3.02 -7.92 5.32
CA ILE A 20 -1.60 -8.12 5.63
C ILE A 20 -1.33 -7.82 7.11
N LEU A 21 -1.79 -6.68 7.62
CA LEU A 21 -1.58 -6.27 9.01
C LEU A 21 -2.18 -7.28 9.98
N CYS A 22 -3.45 -7.64 9.80
CA CYS A 22 -4.12 -8.64 10.64
C CYS A 22 -3.44 -10.02 10.58
N GLY A 23 -2.90 -10.39 9.41
CA GLY A 23 -2.15 -11.63 9.27
C GLY A 23 -0.76 -11.60 9.88
N PHE A 24 -0.06 -10.47 9.80
CA PHE A 24 1.26 -10.27 10.38
C PHE A 24 1.17 -10.27 11.91
N TYR A 25 0.25 -9.49 12.46
CA TYR A 25 -0.03 -9.34 13.88
C TYR A 25 -1.13 -10.28 14.38
N LYS A 26 -1.08 -11.55 13.98
CA LYS A 26 -2.10 -12.56 14.29
C LYS A 26 -2.43 -12.80 15.77
N ASP A 27 -1.57 -12.32 16.67
CA ASP A 27 -1.71 -12.49 18.11
C ASP A 27 -2.25 -11.20 18.79
N TYR A 28 -2.55 -10.16 18.01
CA TYR A 28 -3.26 -8.96 18.45
C TYR A 28 -4.76 -9.16 18.16
N ASP A 29 -5.55 -9.28 19.23
CA ASP A 29 -6.99 -9.47 19.13
C ASP A 29 -7.68 -8.23 18.55
N ASP A 30 -8.66 -8.45 17.67
CA ASP A 30 -9.52 -7.40 17.09
C ASP A 30 -8.77 -6.22 16.40
N LEU A 31 -7.58 -6.49 15.85
CA LEU A 31 -6.78 -5.45 15.16
C LEU A 31 -7.54 -4.78 14.02
N ASP A 32 -8.42 -5.50 13.32
CA ASP A 32 -9.26 -4.96 12.25
C ASP A 32 -10.19 -3.85 12.73
N GLU A 33 -10.65 -3.89 13.99
CA GLU A 33 -11.45 -2.81 14.59
C GLU A 33 -10.60 -1.56 14.91
N GLU A 34 -9.27 -1.71 14.99
CA GLU A 34 -8.32 -0.63 15.27
C GLU A 34 -7.60 -0.10 14.02
N ILE A 35 -7.97 -0.59 12.83
CA ILE A 35 -7.49 -0.09 11.54
C ILE A 35 -8.47 0.96 11.01
N GLN A 36 -7.97 2.16 10.72
CA GLN A 36 -8.78 3.27 10.22
C GLN A 36 -8.38 3.66 8.78
N PRO A 37 -9.29 3.69 7.80
CA PRO A 37 -9.02 4.29 6.49
C PRO A 37 -8.91 5.83 6.62
N LEU A 38 -7.90 6.43 6.01
CA LEU A 38 -7.77 7.90 5.90
C LEU A 38 -8.10 8.38 4.49
N GLN A 39 -7.48 7.72 3.51
CA GLN A 39 -7.59 8.07 2.10
C GLN A 39 -7.51 6.79 1.25
N PRO A 40 -8.47 6.56 0.32
CA PRO A 40 -9.79 7.19 0.28
C PRO A 40 -10.67 6.82 1.50
N PRO A 41 -11.63 7.66 1.92
CA PRO A 41 -12.61 7.27 2.95
C PRO A 41 -13.58 6.18 2.44
N TYR A 42 -13.98 5.21 3.28
CA TYR A 42 -14.91 4.13 2.87
C TYR A 42 -16.31 4.64 2.48
N ASP A 43 -16.82 5.68 3.15
CA ASP A 43 -18.13 6.28 2.90
C ASP A 43 -18.22 7.08 1.59
N VAL A 44 -17.06 7.45 1.02
CA VAL A 44 -16.96 8.20 -0.24
C VAL A 44 -16.91 7.28 -1.47
N THR A 45 -17.21 5.98 -1.31
CA THR A 45 -17.38 5.01 -2.41
C THR A 45 -18.43 5.40 -3.47
N THR A 46 -19.19 6.47 -3.25
CA THR A 46 -20.17 7.02 -4.22
C THR A 46 -19.69 8.27 -4.95
N GLN A 47 -18.63 8.96 -4.50
CA GLN A 47 -18.01 9.92 -5.38
C GLN A 47 -17.23 9.10 -6.40
N LYS A 48 -17.80 9.01 -7.60
CA LYS A 48 -17.01 9.04 -8.83
C LYS A 48 -15.79 9.90 -8.50
N GLN A 49 -14.59 9.31 -8.35
CA GLN A 49 -13.36 10.02 -8.72
C GLN A 49 -13.78 10.77 -9.97
N LYS A 50 -13.94 12.09 -9.87
CA LYS A 50 -14.63 12.89 -10.89
C LYS A 50 -14.10 12.40 -12.22
N LYS A 51 -14.93 11.65 -12.96
CA LYS A 51 -14.47 10.79 -14.05
C LYS A 51 -13.65 11.69 -14.99
N GLY A 52 -12.33 11.58 -14.92
CA GLY A 52 -11.39 12.28 -15.81
C GLY A 52 -10.58 13.47 -15.25
N GLU A 53 -10.68 13.89 -13.97
CA GLU A 53 -9.86 15.04 -13.50
C GLU A 53 -8.56 14.65 -12.78
N PHE A 54 -8.54 13.63 -11.91
CA PHE A 54 -7.33 13.21 -11.18
C PHE A 54 -7.29 11.69 -10.90
N GLY A 55 -6.10 11.09 -10.98
CA GLY A 55 -5.83 9.69 -10.59
C GLY A 55 -5.78 9.47 -9.08
N GLY A 56 -5.90 8.21 -8.62
CA GLY A 56 -5.88 7.88 -7.19
C GLY A 56 -4.61 8.35 -6.48
N TRP A 57 -3.45 8.15 -7.12
CA TRP A 57 -2.16 8.62 -6.62
C TRP A 57 -2.07 10.16 -6.52
N GLU A 58 -2.70 10.92 -7.43
CA GLU A 58 -2.71 12.39 -7.37
C GLU A 58 -3.45 12.88 -6.15
N VAL A 59 -4.61 12.26 -5.85
CA VAL A 59 -5.40 12.57 -4.65
C VAL A 59 -4.63 12.19 -3.38
N LEU A 60 -3.92 11.06 -3.39
CA LEU A 60 -3.04 10.69 -2.28
C LEU A 60 -1.94 11.75 -2.05
N LEU A 61 -1.23 12.18 -3.11
CA LEU A 61 -0.20 13.21 -2.98
C LEU A 61 -0.77 14.55 -2.50
N GLU A 62 -1.94 14.96 -3.00
CA GLU A 62 -2.63 16.14 -2.52
C GLU A 62 -2.86 16.03 -1.01
N TYR A 63 -3.50 14.95 -0.56
CA TYR A 63 -3.77 14.65 0.85
C TYR A 63 -2.51 14.69 1.73
N LEU A 64 -1.40 14.08 1.30
CA LEU A 64 -0.13 14.09 2.04
C LEU A 64 0.40 15.51 2.30
N SER A 65 0.11 16.47 1.43
CA SER A 65 0.52 17.87 1.61
C SER A 65 -0.32 18.60 2.66
N GLU A 66 -1.53 18.14 2.96
CA GLU A 66 -2.54 18.89 3.71
C GLU A 66 -2.31 18.90 5.21
N LYS A 67 -2.90 19.89 5.89
CA LYS A 67 -2.96 19.90 7.36
C LYS A 67 -3.64 18.64 7.89
N ARG A 68 -4.67 18.16 7.19
CA ARG A 68 -5.44 16.96 7.54
C ARG A 68 -4.53 15.74 7.73
N PHE A 69 -3.63 15.44 6.78
CA PHE A 69 -2.68 14.33 6.94
C PHE A 69 -1.83 14.44 8.22
N ARG A 70 -1.38 15.65 8.55
CA ARG A 70 -0.60 15.88 9.77
C ARG A 70 -1.43 15.64 11.03
N ASP A 71 -2.67 16.13 11.05
CA ASP A 71 -3.61 15.87 12.14
C ASP A 71 -3.87 14.35 12.27
N ASP A 72 -4.06 13.63 11.15
CA ASP A 72 -4.31 12.20 11.13
C ASP A 72 -3.10 11.38 11.64
N VAL A 73 -1.87 11.76 11.28
CA VAL A 73 -0.63 11.16 11.82
C VAL A 73 -0.48 11.39 13.33
N LEU A 74 -0.82 12.58 13.83
CA LEU A 74 -0.77 12.87 15.26
C LEU A 74 -1.81 12.05 16.05
N ASN A 75 -2.93 11.72 15.44
CA ASN A 75 -4.05 10.98 16.05
C ASN A 75 -4.03 9.45 15.79
N SER A 76 -2.94 8.92 15.21
CA SER A 76 -2.74 7.50 14.94
C SER A 76 -1.43 7.00 15.55
N GLU A 77 -1.36 5.73 15.94
CA GLU A 77 -0.09 5.15 16.43
C GLU A 77 0.87 4.97 15.26
N TYR A 78 0.40 4.33 14.18
CA TYR A 78 1.10 4.22 12.92
C TYR A 78 0.21 4.65 11.74
N VAL A 79 0.82 5.20 10.70
CA VAL A 79 0.18 5.52 9.42
C VAL A 79 0.91 4.77 8.31
N ILE A 80 0.18 3.92 7.59
CA ILE A 80 0.68 3.26 6.38
C ILE A 80 0.36 4.15 5.17
N ILE A 81 1.39 4.52 4.41
CA ILE A 81 1.24 5.19 3.11
C ILE A 81 1.50 4.16 2.02
N GLN A 82 0.48 3.81 1.25
CA GLN A 82 0.59 2.87 0.14
C GLN A 82 0.57 3.60 -1.20
N ILE A 83 1.49 3.22 -2.10
CA ILE A 83 1.50 3.68 -3.49
C ILE A 83 2.14 2.63 -4.40
N ASP A 84 1.65 2.56 -5.64
CA ASP A 84 2.23 1.75 -6.71
C ASP A 84 3.29 2.55 -7.47
N THR A 85 4.34 1.89 -7.96
CA THR A 85 5.41 2.58 -8.72
C THR A 85 5.16 2.62 -10.22
N ASP A 86 4.09 2.05 -10.77
CA ASP A 86 3.79 2.15 -12.22
C ASP A 86 3.63 3.60 -12.69
N ILE A 87 3.21 4.49 -11.80
CA ILE A 87 3.07 5.93 -12.05
C ILE A 87 4.36 6.74 -11.81
N SER A 88 5.46 6.11 -11.37
CA SER A 88 6.62 6.85 -10.84
C SER A 88 7.27 7.78 -11.86
N GLU A 89 7.31 7.38 -13.14
CA GLU A 89 7.90 8.18 -14.22
C GLU A 89 6.95 9.25 -14.77
N HIS A 90 5.70 9.32 -14.28
CA HIS A 90 4.78 10.37 -14.67
C HIS A 90 5.38 11.74 -14.35
N ILE A 91 5.18 12.73 -15.23
CA ILE A 91 5.83 14.04 -15.14
C ILE A 91 5.56 14.78 -13.81
N ASN A 92 4.39 14.56 -13.22
CA ASN A 92 3.99 15.14 -11.94
C ASN A 92 4.49 14.33 -10.72
N PHE A 93 5.01 13.11 -10.94
CA PHE A 93 5.62 12.27 -9.91
C PHE A 93 7.15 12.41 -9.91
N GLY A 94 7.80 12.16 -11.05
CA GLY A 94 9.19 12.53 -11.32
C GLY A 94 10.26 11.57 -10.81
N VAL A 95 9.97 10.27 -10.66
CA VAL A 95 10.94 9.24 -10.27
C VAL A 95 11.18 8.27 -11.43
N LEU A 96 12.36 8.39 -12.06
CA LEU A 96 12.80 7.54 -13.16
C LEU A 96 13.18 6.15 -12.63
N GLN A 97 12.72 5.09 -13.30
CA GLN A 97 12.99 3.70 -12.89
C GLN A 97 14.27 3.14 -13.54
N GLN A 98 14.77 3.79 -14.58
CA GLN A 98 15.87 3.28 -15.39
C GLN A 98 17.13 2.99 -14.54
N ASN A 99 17.66 1.78 -14.67
CA ASN A 99 18.88 1.29 -14.00
C ASN A 99 18.81 1.25 -12.46
N LEU A 100 17.61 1.30 -11.86
CA LEU A 100 17.45 1.15 -10.42
C LEU A 100 17.19 -0.31 -10.04
N SER A 101 17.82 -0.76 -8.96
CA SER A 101 17.36 -1.92 -8.20
C SER A 101 16.02 -1.61 -7.52
N THR A 102 15.30 -2.67 -7.11
CA THR A 102 14.04 -2.53 -6.34
C THR A 102 14.21 -1.64 -5.11
N LYS A 103 15.32 -1.79 -4.38
CA LYS A 103 15.58 -1.00 -3.18
C LYS A 103 15.79 0.48 -3.52
N GLU A 104 16.58 0.77 -4.55
CA GLU A 104 16.84 2.15 -4.98
C GLU A 104 15.57 2.84 -5.48
N LEU A 105 14.71 2.12 -6.21
CA LEU A 105 13.41 2.65 -6.64
C LEU A 105 12.52 2.97 -5.43
N ILE A 106 12.42 2.06 -4.46
CA ILE A 106 11.64 2.28 -3.23
C ILE A 106 12.20 3.47 -2.45
N ASP A 107 13.52 3.57 -2.31
CA ASP A 107 14.16 4.70 -1.62
C ASP A 107 13.83 6.03 -2.32
N GLN A 108 13.91 6.11 -3.65
CA GLN A 108 13.55 7.34 -4.38
C GLN A 108 12.06 7.70 -4.29
N VAL A 109 11.17 6.71 -4.39
CA VAL A 109 9.73 6.92 -4.21
C VAL A 109 9.44 7.39 -2.78
N ARG A 110 10.10 6.82 -1.77
CA ARG A 110 9.99 7.28 -0.38
C ARG A 110 10.39 8.74 -0.24
N GLU A 111 11.54 9.15 -0.78
CA GLU A 111 11.98 10.56 -0.73
C GLU A 111 11.00 11.50 -1.43
N ARG A 112 10.38 11.05 -2.54
CA ARG A 112 9.34 11.81 -3.24
C ARG A 112 8.08 12.00 -2.38
N LEU A 113 7.67 10.98 -1.63
CA LEU A 113 6.54 11.07 -0.69
C LEU A 113 6.88 11.96 0.52
N ILE A 114 8.09 11.85 1.07
CA ILE A 114 8.58 12.73 2.15
C ILE A 114 8.54 14.19 1.70
N THR A 115 9.06 14.47 0.50
CA THR A 115 9.00 15.82 -0.11
C THR A 115 7.57 16.32 -0.21
N GLN A 116 6.61 15.44 -0.52
CA GLN A 116 5.19 15.79 -0.58
C GLN A 116 4.64 16.15 0.80
N ILE A 117 4.95 15.35 1.82
CA ILE A 117 4.54 15.57 3.22
C ILE A 117 5.04 16.92 3.73
N ASP A 118 6.28 17.25 3.42
CA ASP A 118 6.95 18.47 3.90
C ASP A 118 6.67 19.70 3.02
N SER A 119 6.03 19.53 1.86
CA SER A 119 5.83 20.58 0.83
C SER A 119 5.23 21.90 1.33
N LYS A 120 4.35 21.84 2.34
CA LYS A 120 3.72 23.04 2.96
C LYS A 120 4.28 23.38 4.34
N LYS A 121 4.88 22.40 5.03
CA LYS A 121 5.42 22.52 6.39
C LYS A 121 6.22 21.26 6.71
N GLU A 122 7.46 21.46 7.17
CA GLU A 122 8.30 20.40 7.73
C GLU A 122 7.56 19.65 8.85
N PHE A 123 7.43 18.34 8.67
CA PHE A 123 6.63 17.47 9.53
C PHE A 123 7.21 16.07 9.62
N TYR A 124 7.69 15.50 8.51
CA TYR A 124 8.10 14.09 8.43
C TYR A 124 9.13 13.72 9.50
N VAL A 125 10.21 14.49 9.64
CA VAL A 125 11.28 14.19 10.63
C VAL A 125 10.74 14.12 12.07
N GLN A 126 9.69 14.88 12.40
CA GLN A 126 9.09 14.92 13.74
C GLN A 126 8.24 13.68 14.07
N CYS A 127 7.82 12.93 13.04
CA CYS A 127 6.88 11.82 13.17
C CYS A 127 7.27 10.58 12.34
N GLN A 128 8.50 10.53 11.84
CA GLN A 128 8.96 9.48 10.91
C GLN A 128 8.78 8.07 11.48
N GLU A 129 8.91 7.88 12.79
CA GLU A 129 8.70 6.58 13.45
C GLU A 129 7.25 6.09 13.39
N LYS A 130 6.29 7.00 13.14
CA LYS A 130 4.88 6.68 12.95
C LYS A 130 4.52 6.39 11.50
N ILE A 131 5.34 6.80 10.53
CA ILE A 131 5.00 6.74 9.10
C ILE A 131 5.72 5.55 8.47
N ILE A 132 4.96 4.61 7.93
CA ILE A 132 5.47 3.39 7.29
C ILE A 132 5.05 3.39 5.83
N PHE A 133 6.01 3.16 4.93
CA PHE A 133 5.77 3.18 3.50
C PHE A 133 5.54 1.76 2.95
N ALA A 134 4.37 1.54 2.35
CA ALA A 134 4.00 0.34 1.60
C ALA A 134 4.12 0.62 0.09
N ILE A 135 5.35 0.60 -0.43
CA ILE A 135 5.63 0.92 -1.85
C ILE A 135 5.67 -0.38 -2.67
N SER A 136 4.67 -0.61 -3.50
CA SER A 136 4.56 -1.77 -4.38
C SER A 136 5.26 -1.50 -5.71
N VAL A 137 6.31 -2.28 -6.04
CA VAL A 137 6.97 -2.13 -7.34
C VAL A 137 6.01 -2.55 -8.45
N HIS A 138 5.80 -1.61 -9.38
CA HIS A 138 4.78 -1.59 -10.42
C HIS A 138 3.36 -1.57 -9.89
N SER A 139 2.91 -2.61 -9.19
CA SER A 139 1.56 -2.58 -8.60
C SER A 139 1.36 -3.55 -7.44
N LEU A 140 0.37 -3.27 -6.59
CA LEU A 140 0.02 -4.12 -5.44
C LEU A 140 -0.41 -5.53 -5.87
N GLU A 141 -0.96 -5.69 -7.08
CA GLU A 141 -1.29 -7.01 -7.61
C GLU A 141 -0.06 -7.91 -7.77
N CYS A 142 1.16 -7.36 -7.84
CA CYS A 142 2.38 -8.18 -7.81
C CYS A 142 2.60 -8.87 -6.46
N TRP A 143 2.17 -8.26 -5.35
CA TRP A 143 2.18 -8.89 -4.04
C TRP A 143 1.14 -10.02 -4.00
N ILE A 144 -0.09 -9.74 -4.44
CA ILE A 144 -1.20 -10.71 -4.46
C ILE A 144 -0.88 -11.91 -5.37
N LEU A 145 -0.28 -11.69 -6.55
CA LEU A 145 0.07 -12.77 -7.48
C LEU A 145 0.94 -13.86 -6.85
N SER A 146 1.76 -13.50 -5.86
CA SER A 146 2.66 -14.41 -5.15
C SER A 146 1.93 -15.49 -4.32
N ILE A 147 0.63 -15.29 -4.07
CA ILE A 147 -0.31 -16.30 -3.54
C ILE A 147 -0.61 -17.38 -4.59
N TYR A 148 -0.96 -16.94 -5.81
CA TYR A 148 -1.56 -17.79 -6.84
C TYR A 148 -0.52 -18.45 -7.74
N LYS A 149 0.69 -17.88 -7.81
CA LYS A 149 1.74 -18.36 -8.69
C LYS A 149 3.09 -18.37 -7.99
N SER A 150 3.71 -19.54 -7.96
CA SER A 150 5.14 -19.65 -7.67
C SER A 150 5.91 -19.35 -8.95
N ASN A 151 6.55 -18.19 -9.01
CA ASN A 151 7.46 -17.87 -10.11
C ASN A 151 8.88 -18.33 -9.76
N LYS A 152 9.69 -18.73 -10.76
CA LYS A 152 11.11 -19.04 -10.57
C LYS A 152 11.94 -17.79 -10.23
N SER A 153 11.48 -16.65 -10.70
CA SER A 153 12.03 -15.32 -10.46
C SER A 153 10.90 -14.38 -10.05
N GLU A 154 11.22 -13.35 -9.28
CA GLU A 154 10.24 -12.32 -8.93
C GLU A 154 9.59 -11.73 -10.18
N LYS A 155 8.27 -11.53 -10.14
CA LYS A 155 7.51 -10.85 -11.19
C LYS A 155 7.10 -9.47 -10.67
N ILE A 156 7.57 -8.45 -11.36
CA ILE A 156 7.45 -7.04 -10.97
C ILE A 156 6.67 -6.19 -11.98
N ALA A 157 5.98 -6.81 -12.94
CA ALA A 157 5.18 -6.10 -13.95
C ALA A 157 4.14 -7.02 -14.59
N GLY A 158 3.05 -6.43 -15.12
CA GLY A 158 1.94 -7.17 -15.74
C GLY A 158 1.33 -8.20 -14.80
N CYS A 159 1.19 -7.83 -13.53
CA CYS A 159 0.75 -8.70 -12.46
C CYS A 159 -0.78 -8.81 -12.41
N PHE A 160 -1.51 -7.76 -12.82
CA PHE A 160 -2.97 -7.78 -12.91
C PHE A 160 -3.47 -8.81 -13.93
N GLU A 161 -2.93 -8.83 -15.15
CA GLU A 161 -3.30 -9.79 -16.20
C GLU A 161 -2.88 -11.20 -15.80
N ALA A 162 -1.73 -11.34 -15.15
CA ALA A 162 -1.30 -12.61 -14.60
C ALA A 162 -2.28 -13.09 -13.52
N LEU A 163 -2.66 -12.24 -12.57
CA LEU A 163 -3.59 -12.57 -11.51
C LEU A 163 -4.95 -13.02 -12.08
N GLN A 164 -5.45 -12.34 -13.13
CA GLN A 164 -6.65 -12.75 -13.87
C GLN A 164 -6.57 -14.16 -14.43
N ARG A 165 -5.42 -14.56 -15.00
CA ARG A 165 -5.25 -15.92 -15.55
C ARG A 165 -5.09 -16.99 -14.47
N GLU A 166 -4.38 -16.67 -13.40
CA GLU A 166 -4.00 -17.66 -12.37
C GLU A 166 -5.09 -17.83 -11.30
N SER A 167 -5.91 -16.80 -11.05
CA SER A 167 -7.04 -16.85 -10.13
C SER A 167 -8.24 -17.60 -10.74
N LYS A 168 -8.17 -18.93 -10.74
CA LYS A 168 -9.20 -19.80 -11.36
C LYS A 168 -10.57 -19.74 -10.67
N LYS A 169 -10.61 -19.42 -9.37
CA LYS A 169 -11.83 -19.46 -8.55
C LYS A 169 -12.48 -18.10 -8.34
N ILE A 170 -11.70 -17.03 -8.47
CA ILE A 170 -12.15 -15.66 -8.19
C ILE A 170 -11.94 -14.86 -9.47
N LYS A 171 -13.03 -14.35 -10.05
CA LYS A 171 -12.95 -13.39 -11.15
C LYS A 171 -12.36 -12.09 -10.61
N VAL A 172 -11.21 -11.70 -11.16
CA VAL A 172 -10.47 -10.51 -10.71
C VAL A 172 -11.09 -9.27 -11.33
N ASP A 173 -11.79 -8.51 -10.50
CA ASP A 173 -12.39 -7.21 -10.78
C ASP A 173 -11.80 -6.20 -9.79
N LYS A 174 -11.51 -4.96 -10.23
CA LYS A 174 -10.92 -3.90 -9.38
C LYS A 174 -11.97 -3.30 -8.44
N ASN A 175 -12.32 -4.03 -7.39
CA ASN A 175 -13.21 -3.58 -6.32
C ASN A 175 -12.81 -4.20 -4.98
N TYR A 176 -13.27 -3.57 -3.89
CA TYR A 176 -13.00 -3.98 -2.51
C TYR A 176 -13.29 -5.47 -2.27
N THR A 177 -14.51 -5.93 -2.57
CA THR A 177 -14.94 -7.32 -2.27
C THR A 177 -14.07 -8.37 -2.96
N THR A 178 -13.63 -8.11 -4.18
CA THR A 178 -12.74 -9.02 -4.90
C THR A 178 -11.34 -9.00 -4.30
N TYR A 179 -10.82 -7.82 -3.94
CA TYR A 179 -9.47 -7.70 -3.37
C TYR A 179 -9.37 -8.25 -1.95
N ASP A 180 -10.42 -8.13 -1.13
CA ASP A 180 -10.57 -8.88 0.12
C ASP A 180 -10.37 -10.37 -0.16
N LYS A 181 -11.23 -10.96 -0.99
CA LYS A 181 -11.20 -12.40 -1.28
C LYS A 181 -9.85 -12.86 -1.83
N LEU A 182 -9.23 -12.06 -2.69
CA LEU A 182 -7.94 -12.40 -3.30
C LEU A 182 -6.81 -12.41 -2.27
N SER A 183 -6.85 -11.51 -1.28
CA SER A 183 -5.79 -11.30 -0.30
C SER A 183 -5.99 -12.01 1.04
N ARG A 184 -7.15 -12.64 1.29
CA ARG A 184 -7.41 -13.48 2.47
C ARG A 184 -6.29 -14.45 2.88
N PRO A 185 -5.51 -15.06 1.97
CA PRO A 185 -4.36 -15.87 2.38
C PRO A 185 -3.32 -15.12 3.23
N PHE A 186 -3.25 -13.79 3.12
CA PHE A 186 -2.40 -12.95 3.96
C PHE A 186 -2.81 -12.95 5.44
N LEU A 187 -4.09 -13.13 5.76
CA LEU A 187 -4.57 -13.27 7.15
C LEU A 187 -3.93 -14.45 7.91
N LYS A 188 -3.32 -15.39 7.19
CA LYS A 188 -2.63 -16.54 7.79
C LYS A 188 -1.15 -16.23 7.89
N HIS A 189 -0.68 -15.82 9.07
CA HIS A 189 0.73 -15.49 9.33
C HIS A 189 1.75 -16.45 8.67
N LYS A 190 1.57 -17.76 8.85
CA LYS A 190 2.48 -18.77 8.28
C LYS A 190 2.51 -18.74 6.75
N GLU A 191 1.38 -18.49 6.10
CA GLU A 191 1.32 -18.38 4.63
C GLU A 191 1.84 -17.02 4.18
N LEU A 192 1.49 -15.93 4.87
CA LEU A 192 2.02 -14.59 4.65
C LEU A 192 3.56 -14.60 4.61
N MET A 193 4.22 -15.10 5.65
CA MET A 193 5.69 -15.10 5.73
C MET A 193 6.36 -15.92 4.62
N LYS A 194 5.70 -16.96 4.08
CA LYS A 194 6.20 -17.71 2.90
C LYS A 194 6.01 -16.96 1.59
N ILE A 195 4.98 -16.11 1.50
CA ILE A 195 4.65 -15.36 0.29
C ILE A 195 5.52 -14.11 0.19
N VAL A 196 5.74 -13.44 1.33
CA VAL A 196 6.52 -12.20 1.43
C VAL A 196 7.93 -12.37 0.85
N SER A 197 8.60 -13.49 1.11
CA SER A 197 9.94 -13.75 0.59
C SER A 197 10.03 -13.93 -0.93
N LYS A 198 8.90 -13.92 -1.66
CA LYS A 198 8.85 -14.08 -3.12
C LYS A 198 8.81 -12.75 -3.88
N ASN A 199 8.62 -11.64 -3.18
CA ASN A 199 8.59 -10.31 -3.76
C ASN A 199 9.40 -9.34 -2.89
N SER A 200 10.42 -8.72 -3.48
CA SER A 200 11.39 -7.88 -2.79
C SER A 200 10.73 -6.64 -2.18
N SER A 201 9.82 -6.00 -2.91
CA SER A 201 9.10 -4.82 -2.39
C SER A 201 8.16 -5.16 -1.24
N PHE A 202 7.53 -6.34 -1.29
CA PHE A 202 6.69 -6.82 -0.21
C PHE A 202 7.51 -7.17 1.04
N GLN A 203 8.65 -7.85 0.86
CA GLN A 203 9.59 -8.14 1.94
C GLN A 203 10.11 -6.85 2.60
N ILE A 204 10.41 -5.83 1.80
CA ILE A 204 10.81 -4.52 2.32
C ILE A 204 9.70 -3.93 3.17
N PHE A 205 8.45 -3.91 2.72
CA PHE A 205 7.33 -3.41 3.51
C PHE A 205 7.20 -4.14 4.86
N ILE A 206 7.18 -5.47 4.86
CA ILE A 206 7.06 -6.27 6.08
C ILE A 206 8.20 -6.00 7.07
N ASN A 207 9.43 -5.81 6.57
CA ASN A 207 10.58 -5.51 7.41
C ASN A 207 10.53 -4.11 8.06
N HIS A 208 9.69 -3.20 7.56
CA HIS A 208 9.49 -1.87 8.15
C HIS A 208 8.30 -1.82 9.12
N LEU A 209 7.54 -2.90 9.25
CA LEU A 209 6.49 -2.99 10.26
C LEU A 209 7.12 -3.14 11.67
N PRO A 210 6.57 -2.50 12.70
CA PRO A 210 6.98 -2.71 14.09
C PRO A 210 6.98 -4.19 14.46
N GLU A 211 8.05 -4.70 15.09
CA GLU A 211 8.17 -6.13 15.43
C GLU A 211 7.07 -6.62 16.40
N LYS A 212 6.54 -5.71 17.22
CA LYS A 212 5.49 -5.97 18.21
C LYS A 212 4.55 -4.78 18.30
N LEU A 213 3.29 -5.07 18.61
CA LEU A 213 2.23 -4.09 18.90
C LEU A 213 1.87 -4.09 20.38
#